data_AF-A0A954XTE2-F1
#
_entry.id   AF-A0A954XTE2-F1
#
_cell.length_a   1.000
_cell.length_b   1.000
_cell.length_c   1.000
_cell.angle_alpha   90.00
_cell.angle_beta   90.00
_cell.angle_gamma   90.00
#
_symmetry.space_group_name_H-M   'P 1'
#
loop_
_entity.id
_entity.type
_entity.pdbx_description
1 polymer ?
#
loop_
_entity_poly.entity_id
_entity_poly.type
_entity_poly.pdbx_seq_one_letter_code
_entity_poly.pdbx_strand_id
1 'polypeptide(L)'
;MNGRTQNGFTLIELSIVLVIIGLVVGGVVVGREVIEAAEMRAQVGEIDKIRTAVRTFGLQYNCLPGDCAYATRFFTATSQPGQVTNGNGNGRIYGYGYNENQGGDINVGWQGANSREWFRVFDHLAAANLTIVPQYDETTNLSNRAGVAYPRMKVNASPPANIQGPGGIAIGYEPGKDYIQAGNKIRLGVCFYVPWGQNTPVFSCGLASQSARVLDDKIDDGLPYSGIAVITAPAYIFRTPLSGIDETAGCAVYATNSYRPSTSTAQCAISIVAGF
;
A
#
# COMPACT_ATOMS: atom_id res chain seq x y z
N MET A 1 -5.51 -33.89 -62.08
CA MET A 1 -5.50 -33.68 -60.60
C MET A 1 -4.04 -33.49 -60.20
N ASN A 2 -3.60 -32.25 -59.98
CA ASN A 2 -2.21 -31.98 -59.55
C ASN A 2 -2.06 -32.30 -58.07
N GLY A 3 -1.44 -33.43 -57.76
CA GLY A 3 -1.03 -33.78 -56.40
C GLY A 3 0.13 -32.87 -55.99
N ARG A 4 -0.15 -31.87 -55.13
CA ARG A 4 0.91 -31.11 -54.46
C ARG A 4 1.67 -32.05 -53.54
N THR A 5 2.97 -32.19 -53.76
CA THR A 5 3.89 -32.86 -52.82
C THR A 5 3.87 -32.10 -51.49
N GLN A 6 3.32 -32.73 -50.45
CA GLN A 6 3.39 -32.22 -49.09
C GLN A 6 4.76 -32.59 -48.52
N ASN A 7 5.64 -31.60 -48.37
CA ASN A 7 6.92 -31.79 -47.69
C ASN A 7 6.65 -31.88 -46.18
N GLY A 8 6.93 -33.04 -45.57
CA GLY A 8 6.87 -33.22 -44.12
C GLY A 8 8.07 -32.56 -43.42
N PHE A 9 7.87 -32.11 -42.18
CA PHE A 9 8.95 -31.60 -41.33
C PHE A 9 9.91 -32.72 -40.93
N THR A 10 11.21 -32.44 -40.93
CA THR A 10 12.20 -33.40 -40.44
C THR A 10 12.20 -33.45 -38.91
N LEU A 11 12.54 -34.62 -38.34
CA LEU A 11 12.67 -34.77 -36.88
C LEU A 11 13.70 -33.80 -36.28
N ILE A 12 14.76 -33.49 -37.03
CA ILE A 12 15.79 -32.57 -36.58
C ILE A 12 15.30 -31.12 -36.55
N GLU A 13 14.52 -30.68 -37.55
CA GLU A 13 13.91 -29.34 -37.58
C GLU A 13 12.96 -29.15 -36.39
N LEU A 14 12.12 -30.14 -36.10
CA LEU A 14 11.24 -30.06 -34.93
C LEU A 14 12.01 -30.12 -33.60
N SER A 15 13.11 -30.87 -33.53
CA SER A 15 13.90 -30.98 -32.29
C SER A 15 14.55 -29.66 -31.89
N ILE A 16 15.11 -28.89 -32.84
CA ILE A 16 15.72 -27.60 -32.56
C ILE A 16 14.66 -26.58 -32.14
N VAL A 17 13.48 -26.61 -32.78
CA VAL A 17 12.36 -25.75 -32.41
C VAL A 17 11.90 -26.01 -30.97
N LEU A 18 11.77 -27.28 -30.56
CA LEU A 18 11.40 -27.62 -29.18
C LEU A 18 12.45 -27.17 -28.15
N VAL A 19 13.74 -27.26 -28.49
CA VAL A 19 14.83 -26.75 -27.63
C VAL A 19 14.73 -25.23 -27.48
N ILE A 20 14.56 -24.49 -28.58
CA ILE A 20 14.43 -23.03 -28.53
C ILE A 20 13.21 -22.62 -27.71
N ILE A 21 12.06 -23.27 -27.90
CA ILE A 21 10.85 -23.02 -27.10
C ILE A 21 11.12 -23.31 -25.62
N GLY A 22 11.78 -24.43 -25.30
CA GLY A 22 12.14 -24.78 -23.92
C GLY A 22 13.03 -23.73 -23.25
N LEU A 23 14.04 -23.23 -23.97
CA LEU A 23 14.95 -22.19 -23.46
C LEU A 23 14.24 -20.85 -23.28
N VAL A 24 13.37 -20.46 -24.22
CA VAL A 24 12.60 -19.20 -24.11
C VAL A 24 11.61 -19.27 -22.96
N VAL A 25 10.85 -20.36 -22.82
CA VAL A 25 9.89 -20.53 -21.72
C VAL A 25 10.61 -20.54 -20.37
N GLY A 26 11.73 -21.28 -20.25
CA GLY A 26 12.56 -21.28 -19.05
C GLY A 26 13.10 -19.89 -18.70
N GLY A 27 13.60 -19.14 -19.69
CA GLY A 27 14.09 -17.78 -19.51
C GLY A 27 13.00 -16.79 -19.04
N VAL A 28 11.77 -16.91 -19.55
CA VAL A 28 10.65 -16.04 -19.15
C VAL A 28 10.22 -16.27 -17.72
N VAL A 29 10.17 -17.53 -17.25
CA VAL A 29 9.79 -17.85 -15.86
C VAL A 29 10.78 -17.24 -14.87
N VAL A 30 12.07 -17.46 -15.09
CA VAL A 30 13.14 -16.87 -14.24
C VAL A 30 13.12 -15.34 -14.33
N GLY A 31 12.91 -14.78 -15.53
CA GLY A 31 12.81 -13.34 -15.72
C GLY A 31 11.69 -12.70 -14.90
N ARG A 32 10.53 -13.37 -14.77
CA ARG A 32 9.41 -12.90 -13.95
C ARG A 32 9.75 -12.86 -12.47
N GLU A 33 10.40 -13.89 -11.94
CA GLU A 33 10.82 -13.94 -10.52
C GLU A 33 11.81 -12.83 -10.17
N VAL A 34 12.75 -12.52 -11.08
CA VAL A 34 13.71 -11.42 -10.90
C VAL A 34 13.01 -10.07 -10.87
N ILE A 35 12.02 -9.85 -11.75
CA ILE A 35 11.23 -8.62 -11.77
C ILE A 35 10.44 -8.48 -10.47
N GLU A 36 9.74 -9.54 -10.02
CA GLU A 36 9.00 -9.52 -8.77
C GLU A 36 9.93 -9.21 -7.59
N ALA A 37 11.09 -9.87 -7.49
CA ALA A 37 12.06 -9.59 -6.44
C ALA A 37 12.60 -8.14 -6.48
N ALA A 38 12.74 -7.55 -7.67
CA ALA A 38 13.14 -6.15 -7.82
C ALA A 38 12.03 -5.18 -7.35
N GLU A 39 10.76 -5.46 -7.69
CA GLU A 39 9.60 -4.70 -7.20
C GLU A 39 9.50 -4.75 -5.67
N MET A 40 9.71 -5.92 -5.07
CA MET A 40 9.72 -6.09 -3.60
C MET A 40 10.82 -5.23 -2.95
N ARG A 41 12.05 -5.27 -3.48
CA ARG A 41 13.17 -4.45 -2.99
C ARG A 41 12.88 -2.96 -3.15
N ALA A 42 12.30 -2.55 -4.27
CA ALA A 42 11.90 -1.17 -4.51
C ALA A 42 10.82 -0.72 -3.51
N GLN A 43 9.87 -1.59 -3.16
CA GLN A 43 8.84 -1.30 -2.17
C GLN A 43 9.42 -1.10 -0.76
N VAL A 44 10.36 -1.93 -0.33
CA VAL A 44 11.05 -1.74 0.96
C VAL A 44 11.82 -0.42 0.98
N GLY A 45 12.58 -0.13 -0.08
CA GLY A 45 13.28 1.15 -0.21
C GLY A 45 12.36 2.36 -0.19
N GLU A 46 11.15 2.25 -0.74
CA GLU A 46 10.12 3.30 -0.66
C GLU A 46 9.64 3.53 0.78
N ILE A 47 9.41 2.45 1.54
CA ILE A 47 8.99 2.53 2.95
C ILE A 47 10.06 3.25 3.79
N ASP A 48 11.34 2.91 3.59
CA ASP A 48 12.43 3.52 4.35
C ASP A 48 12.65 4.99 4.00
N LYS A 49 12.48 5.37 2.72
CA LYS A 49 12.47 6.78 2.31
C LYS A 49 11.35 7.54 3.00
N ILE A 50 10.14 6.97 3.03
CA ILE A 50 8.99 7.56 3.71
C ILE A 50 9.28 7.76 5.21
N ARG A 51 9.76 6.73 5.90
CA ARG A 51 10.14 6.82 7.34
C ARG A 51 11.16 7.93 7.58
N THR A 52 12.19 8.00 6.72
CA THR A 52 13.24 9.01 6.82
C THR A 52 12.69 10.41 6.60
N ALA A 53 11.82 10.59 5.60
CA ALA A 53 11.18 11.88 5.30
C ALA A 53 10.31 12.35 6.47
N VAL A 54 9.47 11.48 7.03
CA VAL A 54 8.62 11.81 8.18
C VAL A 54 9.46 12.17 9.40
N ARG A 55 10.51 11.39 9.71
CA ARG A 55 11.40 11.68 10.83
C ARG A 55 12.15 12.99 10.64
N THR A 56 12.64 13.25 9.42
CA THR A 56 13.33 14.50 9.09
C THR A 56 12.41 15.70 9.25
N PHE A 57 11.16 15.57 8.79
CA PHE A 57 10.14 16.58 9.00
C PHE A 57 9.91 16.85 10.49
N GLY A 58 9.74 15.79 11.29
CA GLY A 58 9.59 15.90 12.75
C GLY A 58 10.75 16.63 13.42
N LEU A 59 11.99 16.36 12.99
CA LEU A 59 13.19 17.02 13.51
C LEU A 59 13.28 18.50 13.10
N GLN A 60 12.84 18.85 11.90
CA GLN A 60 12.94 20.22 11.37
C GLN A 60 11.82 21.13 11.90
N TYR A 61 10.61 20.62 12.03
CA TYR A 61 9.40 21.41 12.30
C TYR A 61 8.79 21.14 13.69
N ASN A 62 9.36 20.20 14.45
CA ASN A 62 8.93 19.83 15.81
C ASN A 62 7.45 19.43 15.91
N CYS A 63 6.93 18.77 14.87
CA CYS A 63 5.60 18.21 14.79
C CYS A 63 5.56 17.11 13.72
N LEU A 64 4.58 16.21 13.80
CA LEU A 64 4.41 15.18 12.78
C LEU A 64 3.77 15.76 11.52
N PRO A 65 4.23 15.38 10.31
CA PRO A 65 3.57 15.79 9.08
C PRO A 65 2.12 15.28 9.09
N GLY A 66 1.22 16.07 8.54
CA GLY A 66 -0.22 15.85 8.59
C GLY A 66 -0.91 16.31 9.88
N ASP A 67 -0.24 16.20 11.02
CA ASP A 67 -0.73 16.52 12.37
C ASP A 67 -0.29 17.93 12.85
N CYS A 68 0.63 18.62 12.17
CA CYS A 68 1.10 19.94 12.60
C CYS A 68 0.00 21.02 12.74
N ALA A 69 -0.23 21.51 13.96
CA ALA A 69 -1.20 22.57 14.26
C ALA A 69 -0.93 23.92 13.58
N TYR A 70 0.32 24.17 13.18
CA TYR A 70 0.75 25.46 12.60
C TYR A 70 1.55 25.31 11.30
N ALA A 71 1.29 24.28 10.50
CA ALA A 71 1.95 24.04 9.21
C ALA A 71 1.93 25.27 8.27
N THR A 72 0.84 26.04 8.23
CA THR A 72 0.69 27.24 7.40
C THR A 72 1.61 28.40 7.80
N ARG A 73 2.28 28.34 8.96
CA ARG A 73 3.31 29.31 9.34
C ARG A 73 4.64 29.04 8.64
N PHE A 74 4.91 27.79 8.29
CA PHE A 74 6.16 27.37 7.64
C PHE A 74 6.04 27.34 6.12
N PHE A 75 4.83 27.01 5.62
CA PHE A 75 4.59 26.80 4.21
C PHE A 75 3.44 27.68 3.72
N THR A 76 3.70 28.46 2.67
CA THR A 76 2.68 29.25 1.98
C THR A 76 2.09 28.45 0.82
N ALA A 77 0.77 28.55 0.61
CA ALA A 77 0.08 27.94 -0.51
C ALA A 77 0.42 28.70 -1.81
N THR A 78 1.59 28.45 -2.40
CA THR A 78 2.03 29.19 -3.61
C THR A 78 2.37 28.31 -4.80
N SER A 79 2.47 26.99 -4.62
CA SER A 79 2.49 25.96 -5.66
C SER A 79 2.52 24.58 -5.01
N GLN A 80 2.03 23.56 -5.73
CA GLN A 80 1.59 22.25 -5.22
C GLN A 80 2.31 21.70 -3.97
N PRO A 81 1.57 21.21 -2.97
CA PRO A 81 0.11 20.99 -2.95
C PRO A 81 -0.70 22.30 -2.93
N GLY A 82 -1.91 22.26 -3.49
CA GLY A 82 -2.73 23.44 -3.78
C GLY A 82 -3.06 24.28 -2.54
N GLN A 83 -3.05 23.67 -1.35
CA GLN A 83 -3.13 24.38 -0.08
C GLN A 83 -2.58 23.52 1.08
N VAL A 84 -1.42 23.89 1.64
CA VAL A 84 -0.99 23.34 2.93
C VAL A 84 -1.99 23.75 4.01
N THR A 85 -2.51 22.79 4.76
CA THR A 85 -3.46 23.02 5.86
C THR A 85 -2.92 22.49 7.18
N ASN A 86 -3.39 23.07 8.29
CA ASN A 86 -2.98 22.66 9.63
C ASN A 86 -3.68 21.37 10.06
N GLY A 87 -2.93 20.47 10.70
CA GLY A 87 -3.45 19.38 11.52
C GLY A 87 -3.96 19.88 12.87
N ASN A 88 -4.26 18.96 13.78
CA ASN A 88 -4.78 19.27 15.11
C ASN A 88 -3.67 19.30 16.20
N GLY A 89 -2.50 18.73 15.96
CA GLY A 89 -1.31 18.78 16.82
C GLY A 89 -1.37 17.84 18.01
N ASN A 90 -2.13 16.75 17.92
CA ASN A 90 -2.33 15.83 19.05
C ASN A 90 -1.42 14.60 19.04
N GLY A 91 -0.44 14.56 18.14
CA GLY A 91 0.55 13.49 18.01
C GLY A 91 0.04 12.26 17.28
N ARG A 92 -1.16 12.31 16.71
CA ARG A 92 -1.80 11.18 16.02
C ARG A 92 -2.28 11.63 14.66
N ILE A 93 -1.80 10.96 13.62
CA ILE A 93 -2.18 11.27 12.25
C ILE A 93 -3.54 10.62 11.96
N TYR A 94 -4.63 11.36 12.08
CA TYR A 94 -5.96 10.78 11.92
C TYR A 94 -6.41 10.62 10.45
N GLY A 95 -7.18 9.55 10.24
CA GLY A 95 -8.16 9.47 9.15
C GLY A 95 -9.53 9.96 9.60
N TYR A 96 -10.47 10.14 8.67
CA TYR A 96 -11.76 10.69 9.08
C TYR A 96 -12.52 9.78 10.05
N GLY A 97 -13.25 10.43 10.95
CA GLY A 97 -14.13 9.78 11.90
C GLY A 97 -13.66 9.82 13.36
N TYR A 98 -12.58 10.52 13.73
CA TYR A 98 -12.30 10.75 15.15
C TYR A 98 -13.01 12.03 15.63
N ASN A 99 -14.12 11.87 16.34
CA ASN A 99 -14.71 12.95 17.13
C ASN A 99 -14.10 12.89 18.53
N GLU A 100 -13.19 13.82 18.84
CA GLU A 100 -12.52 13.95 20.14
C GLU A 100 -13.47 14.06 21.34
N ASN A 101 -14.73 14.44 21.11
CA ASN A 101 -15.74 14.72 22.13
C ASN A 101 -16.61 13.53 22.54
N GLN A 102 -16.41 12.32 22.00
CA GLN A 102 -17.35 11.20 22.23
C GLN A 102 -16.81 9.97 22.94
N GLY A 103 -15.59 9.99 23.51
CA GLY A 103 -15.13 8.98 24.50
C GLY A 103 -15.47 7.51 24.18
N GLY A 104 -15.59 7.16 22.91
CA GLY A 104 -16.28 5.95 22.46
C GLY A 104 -15.71 5.51 21.13
N ASP A 105 -15.48 4.20 21.02
CA ASP A 105 -14.93 3.50 19.86
C ASP A 105 -15.78 3.69 18.60
N ILE A 106 -15.69 4.85 17.97
CA ILE A 106 -16.00 4.92 16.54
C ILE A 106 -14.79 4.39 15.79
N ASN A 107 -14.87 3.07 15.59
CA ASN A 107 -14.12 2.27 14.62
C ASN A 107 -14.19 2.94 13.23
N VAL A 108 -13.38 3.97 12.99
CA VAL A 108 -13.20 4.57 11.67
C VAL A 108 -11.73 4.88 11.50
N GLY A 109 -11.00 3.83 11.12
CA GLY A 109 -9.70 3.99 10.49
C GLY A 109 -9.84 4.68 9.15
N TRP A 110 -8.90 5.58 8.87
CA TRP A 110 -8.55 6.04 7.52
C TRP A 110 -9.70 6.55 6.60
N GLN A 111 -10.82 6.95 7.22
CA GLN A 111 -12.08 7.49 6.71
C GLN A 111 -12.09 8.71 5.77
N GLY A 112 -13.21 9.01 5.06
CA GLY A 112 -13.89 10.28 4.61
C GLY A 112 -13.21 11.54 4.04
N ALA A 113 -13.62 11.98 2.83
CA ALA A 113 -12.96 12.89 1.89
C ALA A 113 -12.64 14.35 2.30
N ASN A 114 -12.91 14.80 3.54
CA ASN A 114 -12.98 16.25 3.82
C ASN A 114 -12.17 16.78 5.03
N SER A 115 -11.22 16.02 5.57
CA SER A 115 -10.10 16.53 6.41
C SER A 115 -9.33 15.34 6.97
N ARG A 116 -8.27 14.93 6.28
CA ARG A 116 -7.53 13.70 6.58
C ARG A 116 -6.07 14.09 6.80
N GLU A 117 -5.64 14.09 8.05
CA GLU A 117 -4.23 14.33 8.40
C GLU A 117 -3.32 13.39 7.63
N TRP A 118 -3.77 12.16 7.35
CA TRP A 118 -2.99 11.22 6.55
C TRP A 118 -2.70 11.65 5.10
N PHE A 119 -3.60 12.37 4.42
CA PHE A 119 -3.28 12.95 3.10
C PHE A 119 -2.32 14.12 3.26
N ARG A 120 -2.57 14.95 4.28
CA ARG A 120 -1.72 16.11 4.61
C ARG A 120 -0.29 15.72 4.96
N VAL A 121 -0.03 14.47 5.36
CA VAL A 121 1.34 13.97 5.52
C VAL A 121 2.13 14.21 4.25
N PHE A 122 1.58 13.81 3.10
CA PHE A 122 2.29 13.93 1.83
C PHE A 122 2.36 15.38 1.36
N ASP A 123 1.36 16.20 1.69
CA ASP A 123 1.41 17.64 1.45
C ASP A 123 2.51 18.34 2.25
N HIS A 124 2.62 18.03 3.54
CA HIS A 124 3.62 18.60 4.43
C HIS A 124 5.02 18.17 4.01
N LEU A 125 5.20 16.88 3.68
CA LEU A 125 6.47 16.38 3.14
C LEU A 125 6.81 17.04 1.80
N ALA A 126 5.81 17.30 0.95
CA ALA A 126 6.03 17.95 -0.32
C ALA A 126 6.41 19.42 -0.18
N ALA A 127 5.71 20.15 0.68
CA ALA A 127 6.01 21.55 0.98
C ALA A 127 7.39 21.73 1.64
N ALA A 128 7.85 20.74 2.40
CA ALA A 128 9.18 20.70 3.00
C ALA A 128 10.30 20.28 2.02
N ASN A 129 9.99 19.99 0.76
CA ASN A 129 10.93 19.41 -0.20
C ASN A 129 11.57 18.09 0.29
N LEU A 130 10.82 17.33 1.09
CA LEU A 130 11.15 15.98 1.56
C LEU A 130 10.40 14.92 0.73
N THR A 131 10.01 15.27 -0.50
CA THR A 131 9.19 14.41 -1.37
C THR A 131 9.89 13.09 -1.71
N ILE A 132 9.09 12.02 -1.70
CA ILE A 132 9.49 10.69 -2.15
C ILE A 132 9.13 10.46 -3.64
N VAL A 133 8.25 11.30 -4.22
CA VAL A 133 7.71 11.22 -5.59
C VAL A 133 7.51 12.65 -6.12
N PRO A 134 7.64 12.95 -7.44
CA PRO A 134 7.32 14.27 -7.99
C PRO A 134 5.95 14.77 -7.51
N GLN A 135 5.90 16.05 -7.13
CA GLN A 135 4.81 16.73 -6.42
C GLN A 135 3.41 16.24 -6.81
N TYR A 136 2.63 15.91 -5.78
CA TYR A 136 1.28 15.36 -5.89
C TYR A 136 0.30 16.44 -6.38
N ASP A 137 -0.42 16.12 -7.45
CA ASP A 137 -1.35 17.05 -8.10
C ASP A 137 -2.77 16.87 -7.55
N GLU A 138 -3.06 17.63 -6.51
CA GLU A 138 -4.38 17.69 -5.88
C GLU A 138 -5.38 18.58 -6.64
N THR A 139 -4.98 19.22 -7.74
CA THR A 139 -5.84 20.14 -8.51
C THR A 139 -6.73 19.43 -9.53
N THR A 140 -6.53 18.13 -9.73
CA THR A 140 -7.32 17.32 -10.66
C THR A 140 -8.52 16.67 -9.95
N ASN A 141 -9.63 16.38 -10.63
CA ASN A 141 -10.74 15.56 -10.04
C ASN A 141 -10.33 14.10 -9.68
N LEU A 142 -9.03 13.79 -9.74
CA LEU A 142 -8.39 12.50 -9.47
C LEU A 142 -7.53 12.51 -8.19
N SER A 143 -7.59 13.55 -7.35
CA SER A 143 -6.83 13.76 -6.08
C SER A 143 -7.00 12.68 -5.01
N ASN A 144 -7.58 11.53 -5.31
CA ASN A 144 -7.74 10.41 -4.38
C ASN A 144 -7.13 9.10 -4.92
N ARG A 145 -6.35 9.16 -6.02
CA ARG A 145 -5.71 7.99 -6.63
C ARG A 145 -4.27 7.83 -6.17
N ALA A 146 -3.87 6.58 -5.93
CA ALA A 146 -2.48 6.22 -5.67
C ALA A 146 -1.59 6.62 -6.86
N GLY A 147 -0.47 7.28 -6.57
CA GLY A 147 0.43 7.88 -7.55
C GLY A 147 0.05 9.29 -7.99
N VAL A 148 -1.10 9.82 -7.55
CA VAL A 148 -1.52 11.20 -7.80
C VAL A 148 -1.54 12.00 -6.50
N ALA A 149 -2.16 11.48 -5.44
CA ALA A 149 -2.33 12.19 -4.17
C ALA A 149 -1.57 11.56 -2.98
N TYR A 150 -1.14 10.31 -3.13
CA TYR A 150 -0.31 9.60 -2.16
C TYR A 150 0.57 8.61 -2.92
N PRO A 151 1.69 8.12 -2.35
CA PRO A 151 2.59 7.21 -3.03
C PRO A 151 1.88 5.95 -3.51
N ARG A 152 2.16 5.56 -4.75
CA ARG A 152 1.77 4.26 -5.30
C ARG A 152 2.73 3.19 -4.80
N MET A 153 2.19 2.04 -4.41
CA MET A 153 2.99 0.84 -4.15
C MET A 153 3.74 0.41 -5.42
N LYS A 154 4.97 -0.07 -5.24
CA LYS A 154 5.80 -0.63 -6.32
C LYS A 154 5.44 -2.08 -6.62
N VAL A 155 4.77 -2.74 -5.69
CA VAL A 155 4.26 -4.10 -5.81
C VAL A 155 2.79 -4.11 -6.23
N ASN A 156 2.39 -5.16 -6.94
CA ASN A 156 1.00 -5.30 -7.40
C ASN A 156 0.04 -5.51 -6.24
N ALA A 157 -0.98 -4.67 -6.17
CA ALA A 157 -2.08 -4.85 -5.23
C ALA A 157 -3.04 -5.94 -5.72
N SER A 158 -3.70 -6.59 -4.76
CA SER A 158 -4.80 -7.53 -4.92
C SER A 158 -6.08 -6.87 -4.37
N PRO A 159 -6.83 -6.11 -5.20
CA PRO A 159 -8.09 -5.49 -4.80
C PRO A 159 -9.29 -6.43 -4.98
N PRO A 160 -10.42 -6.20 -4.26
CA PRO A 160 -11.71 -6.81 -4.55
C PRO A 160 -12.21 -6.50 -5.96
N ALA A 161 -13.12 -7.32 -6.48
CA ALA A 161 -13.64 -7.19 -7.85
C ALA A 161 -14.27 -5.83 -8.18
N ASN A 162 -14.80 -5.13 -7.17
CA ASN A 162 -15.43 -3.81 -7.31
C ASN A 162 -14.46 -2.63 -7.05
N ILE A 163 -13.21 -2.90 -6.68
CA ILE A 163 -12.18 -1.89 -6.40
C ILE A 163 -11.16 -1.91 -7.53
N GLN A 164 -10.75 -0.74 -8.00
CA GLN A 164 -9.86 -0.61 -9.15
C GLN A 164 -8.63 0.22 -8.81
N GLY A 165 -7.59 0.03 -9.63
CA GLY A 165 -6.39 0.84 -9.58
C GLY A 165 -5.25 0.23 -8.76
N PRO A 166 -4.07 0.88 -8.82
CA PRO A 166 -2.92 0.40 -8.09
C PRO A 166 -3.08 0.66 -6.59
N GLY A 167 -2.48 -0.21 -5.78
CA GLY A 167 -2.35 0.04 -4.35
C GLY A 167 -1.45 1.24 -4.08
N GLY A 168 -1.73 1.92 -2.98
CA GLY A 168 -0.92 3.00 -2.46
C GLY A 168 -0.62 2.84 -0.99
N ILE A 169 0.17 3.79 -0.51
CA ILE A 169 0.73 3.86 0.82
C ILE A 169 0.03 4.98 1.58
N ALA A 170 -0.32 4.74 2.84
CA ALA A 170 -0.87 5.75 3.71
C ALA A 170 -0.16 5.76 5.07
N ILE A 171 -0.17 6.91 5.75
CA ILE A 171 0.52 7.12 7.04
C ILE A 171 -0.47 7.72 8.04
N GLY A 172 -0.62 7.11 9.21
CA GLY A 172 -1.80 7.34 10.04
C GLY A 172 -1.82 6.51 11.30
N TYR A 173 -2.63 6.94 12.26
CA TYR A 173 -2.77 6.34 13.57
C TYR A 173 -3.68 5.12 13.52
N GLU A 174 -3.19 4.00 14.03
CA GLU A 174 -3.97 2.81 14.28
C GLU A 174 -4.29 2.73 15.79
N PRO A 175 -5.57 2.60 16.20
CA PRO A 175 -5.99 2.63 17.60
C PRO A 175 -5.63 1.38 18.42
N GLY A 176 -4.90 0.43 17.83
CA GLY A 176 -4.54 -0.85 18.45
C GLY A 176 -5.72 -1.83 18.50
N LYS A 177 -5.48 -3.08 18.13
CA LYS A 177 -6.49 -4.15 18.12
C LYS A 177 -5.83 -5.52 18.06
N ASP A 178 -6.20 -6.41 18.97
CA ASP A 178 -5.61 -7.74 19.12
C ASP A 178 -4.06 -7.67 19.19
N TYR A 179 -3.35 -8.21 18.19
CA TYR A 179 -1.88 -8.14 18.10
C TYR A 179 -1.35 -6.82 17.52
N ILE A 180 -2.22 -5.98 16.93
CA ILE A 180 -1.83 -4.68 16.40
C ILE A 180 -1.69 -3.71 17.58
N GLN A 181 -0.47 -3.25 17.85
CA GLN A 181 -0.23 -2.18 18.82
C GLN A 181 -0.75 -0.83 18.30
N ALA A 182 -1.22 0.03 19.21
CA ALA A 182 -1.63 1.39 18.87
C ALA A 182 -0.43 2.27 18.50
N GLY A 183 -0.59 3.17 17.53
CA GLY A 183 0.46 4.10 17.11
C GLY A 183 0.34 4.55 15.66
N ASN A 184 1.20 5.51 15.27
CA ASN A 184 1.33 5.92 13.87
C ASN A 184 2.03 4.83 13.06
N LYS A 185 1.40 4.41 11.96
CA LYS A 185 1.86 3.32 11.10
C LYS A 185 1.86 3.72 9.63
N ILE A 186 2.74 3.09 8.88
CA ILE A 186 2.73 3.08 7.43
C ILE A 186 1.91 1.88 7.00
N ARG A 187 0.84 2.12 6.25
CA ARG A 187 -0.05 1.07 5.75
C ARG A 187 0.10 0.91 4.24
N LEU A 188 0.26 -0.34 3.82
CA LEU A 188 0.21 -0.75 2.42
C LEU A 188 -1.16 -1.37 2.14
N GLY A 189 -1.78 -0.96 1.03
CA GLY A 189 -3.09 -1.50 0.63
C GLY A 189 -4.20 -0.46 0.64
N VAL A 190 -3.94 0.73 0.09
CA VAL A 190 -4.96 1.75 -0.13
C VAL A 190 -5.27 1.85 -1.61
N CYS A 191 -6.53 1.68 -1.99
CA CYS A 191 -6.98 1.78 -3.38
C CYS A 191 -8.13 2.76 -3.49
N PHE A 192 -8.68 2.93 -4.68
CA PHE A 192 -9.85 3.77 -4.88
C PHE A 192 -11.06 2.95 -5.33
N TYR A 193 -12.21 3.33 -4.81
CA TYR A 193 -13.52 2.92 -5.28
C TYR A 193 -14.16 4.13 -5.98
N VAL A 194 -14.96 3.90 -7.02
CA VAL A 194 -15.65 4.99 -7.74
C VAL A 194 -17.17 4.89 -7.53
N PRO A 195 -17.69 5.22 -6.33
CA PRO A 195 -19.13 5.35 -6.15
C PRO A 195 -19.61 6.64 -6.81
N TRP A 196 -20.65 6.55 -7.65
CA TRP A 196 -21.34 7.72 -8.22
C TRP A 196 -20.43 8.72 -8.94
N GLY A 197 -19.34 8.24 -9.55
CA GLY A 197 -18.37 9.07 -10.28
C GLY A 197 -17.35 9.80 -9.40
N GLN A 198 -17.33 9.60 -8.08
CA GLN A 198 -16.35 10.18 -7.17
C GLN A 198 -15.26 9.18 -6.82
N ASN A 199 -13.99 9.56 -6.86
CA ASN A 199 -12.90 8.70 -6.40
C ASN A 199 -12.85 8.73 -4.86
N THR A 200 -13.18 7.62 -4.20
CA THR A 200 -13.08 7.49 -2.73
C THR A 200 -11.95 6.54 -2.35
N PRO A 201 -11.01 6.95 -1.47
CA PRO A 201 -9.97 6.06 -0.96
C PRO A 201 -10.60 4.99 -0.08
N VAL A 202 -10.23 3.74 -0.32
CA VAL A 202 -10.70 2.57 0.43
C VAL A 202 -9.51 1.72 0.87
N PHE A 203 -9.50 1.36 2.14
CA PHE A 203 -8.45 0.58 2.80
C PHE A 203 -8.70 -0.92 2.67
N SER A 204 -9.17 -1.28 1.47
CA SER A 204 -9.70 -2.60 1.13
C SER A 204 -8.96 -3.26 -0.01
N CYS A 205 -7.77 -2.76 -0.39
CA CYS A 205 -6.87 -3.57 -1.18
C CYS A 205 -5.75 -4.10 -0.31
N GLY A 206 -5.27 -5.29 -0.65
CA GLY A 206 -4.14 -5.89 0.02
C GLY A 206 -3.12 -6.35 -0.99
N LEU A 207 -2.24 -7.22 -0.54
CA LEU A 207 -1.29 -7.99 -1.32
C LEU A 207 -1.76 -9.44 -1.34
N ALA A 208 -1.37 -10.19 -2.37
CA ALA A 208 -1.47 -11.64 -2.30
C ALA A 208 -0.70 -12.15 -1.07
N SER A 209 -1.16 -13.21 -0.42
CA SER A 209 -0.52 -13.71 0.82
C SER A 209 0.95 -14.07 0.62
N GLN A 210 1.32 -14.57 -0.56
CA GLN A 210 2.71 -14.85 -0.93
C GLN A 210 3.54 -13.57 -1.04
N SER A 211 3.04 -12.54 -1.72
CA SER A 211 3.76 -11.26 -1.84
C SER A 211 3.84 -10.57 -0.49
N ALA A 212 2.79 -10.66 0.34
CA ALA A 212 2.79 -10.13 1.69
C ALA A 212 3.89 -10.77 2.55
N ARG A 213 3.98 -12.12 2.54
CA ARG A 213 5.06 -12.87 3.20
C ARG A 213 6.44 -12.43 2.74
N VAL A 214 6.67 -12.35 1.43
CA VAL A 214 7.98 -11.98 0.89
C VAL A 214 8.35 -10.55 1.29
N LEU A 215 7.37 -9.66 1.44
CA LEU A 215 7.63 -8.31 1.94
C LEU A 215 8.00 -8.34 3.42
N ASP A 216 7.26 -9.11 4.20
CA ASP A 216 7.45 -9.31 5.64
C ASP A 216 8.84 -9.89 5.93
N ASP A 217 9.23 -10.96 5.22
CA ASP A 217 10.58 -11.57 5.27
C ASP A 217 11.71 -10.56 4.95
N LYS A 218 11.40 -9.46 4.25
CA LYS A 218 12.37 -8.38 3.95
C LYS A 218 12.35 -7.24 4.94
N ILE A 219 11.25 -7.04 5.66
CA ILE A 219 11.10 -5.99 6.65
C ILE A 219 11.54 -6.49 8.03
N ASP A 220 11.14 -7.70 8.43
CA ASP A 220 11.42 -8.27 9.74
C ASP A 220 11.40 -9.82 9.81
N ASP A 221 10.37 -10.44 10.38
CA ASP A 221 10.39 -11.81 10.89
C ASP A 221 9.61 -12.81 10.02
N GLY A 222 8.87 -12.31 9.01
CA GLY A 222 8.10 -13.16 8.10
C GLY A 222 6.87 -13.80 8.74
N LEU A 223 6.44 -13.32 9.90
CA LEU A 223 5.28 -13.81 10.63
C LEU A 223 4.17 -12.75 10.67
N PRO A 224 2.93 -13.11 10.28
CA PRO A 224 1.88 -12.12 10.02
C PRO A 224 1.41 -11.32 11.25
N TYR A 225 1.66 -11.76 12.48
CA TYR A 225 1.13 -11.16 13.72
C TYR A 225 2.21 -10.63 14.66
N SER A 226 3.49 -10.67 14.29
CA SER A 226 4.60 -10.23 15.14
C SER A 226 5.52 -9.26 14.40
N GLY A 227 6.50 -8.70 15.13
CA GLY A 227 7.43 -7.76 14.54
C GLY A 227 6.90 -6.34 14.36
N ILE A 228 7.56 -5.61 13.47
CA ILE A 228 7.25 -4.22 13.10
C ILE A 228 6.29 -4.16 11.92
N ALA A 229 6.28 -5.16 11.04
CA ALA A 229 5.32 -5.33 9.96
C ALA A 229 4.30 -6.38 10.39
N VAL A 230 3.03 -5.98 10.47
CA VAL A 230 1.96 -6.91 10.82
C VAL A 230 0.89 -6.89 9.75
N ILE A 231 0.36 -8.06 9.45
CA ILE A 231 -0.76 -8.21 8.54
C ILE A 231 -2.00 -7.65 9.20
N THR A 232 -2.79 -6.94 8.41
CA THR A 232 -4.10 -6.47 8.78
C THR A 232 -5.08 -6.84 7.69
N ALA A 233 -6.35 -6.87 8.04
CA ALA A 233 -7.36 -7.15 7.03
C ALA A 233 -7.65 -5.91 6.18
N PRO A 234 -7.98 -6.11 4.90
CA PRO A 234 -8.38 -5.06 3.97
C PRO A 234 -9.84 -4.68 4.24
N ALA A 235 -10.09 -4.08 5.39
CA ALA A 235 -11.42 -3.64 5.78
C ALA A 235 -11.47 -2.12 5.90
N TYR A 236 -12.66 -1.58 5.64
CA TYR A 236 -13.04 -0.20 5.94
C TYR A 236 -12.72 0.18 7.41
N ILE A 237 -12.65 -0.79 8.31
CA ILE A 237 -12.33 -0.59 9.73
C ILE A 237 -11.15 -1.48 10.13
N PHE A 238 -10.42 -1.09 11.18
CA PHE A 238 -9.31 -1.87 11.71
C PHE A 238 -9.78 -3.28 12.14
N ARG A 239 -9.28 -4.29 11.45
CA ARG A 239 -9.55 -5.69 11.75
C ARG A 239 -8.29 -6.52 11.58
N THR A 240 -8.16 -7.51 12.43
CA THR A 240 -7.17 -8.58 12.35
C THR A 240 -7.83 -9.83 11.74
N PRO A 241 -7.10 -10.70 11.03
CA PRO A 241 -7.63 -11.98 10.57
C PRO A 241 -8.27 -12.82 11.70
N LEU A 242 -7.80 -12.67 12.94
CA LEU A 242 -8.35 -13.35 14.12
C LEU A 242 -9.72 -12.84 14.58
N SER A 243 -10.19 -11.69 14.07
CA SER A 243 -11.46 -11.05 14.46
C SER A 243 -12.71 -11.61 13.74
N GLY A 244 -12.65 -12.85 13.25
CA GLY A 244 -13.80 -13.53 12.59
C GLY A 244 -14.09 -13.03 11.18
N ILE A 245 -13.10 -12.44 10.51
CA ILE A 245 -13.17 -12.16 9.08
C ILE A 245 -12.91 -13.47 8.35
N ASP A 246 -13.71 -13.75 7.33
CA ASP A 246 -13.61 -14.99 6.55
C ASP A 246 -12.17 -15.20 6.06
N GLU A 247 -11.51 -16.29 6.48
CA GLU A 247 -10.19 -16.71 6.01
C GLU A 247 -10.14 -16.88 4.48
N THR A 248 -11.32 -16.98 3.83
CA THR A 248 -11.44 -17.07 2.36
C THR A 248 -11.67 -15.72 1.68
N ALA A 249 -12.04 -14.66 2.39
CA ALA A 249 -12.22 -13.29 1.85
C ALA A 249 -11.19 -12.27 2.39
N GLY A 250 -10.40 -12.62 3.41
CA GLY A 250 -9.31 -11.81 4.00
C GLY A 250 -7.90 -12.24 3.57
N CYS A 251 -6.90 -11.93 4.40
CA CYS A 251 -5.55 -12.46 4.21
C CYS A 251 -5.53 -13.96 4.55
N ALA A 252 -4.97 -14.79 3.67
CA ALA A 252 -4.81 -16.22 3.94
C ALA A 252 -3.64 -16.45 4.92
N VAL A 253 -3.96 -16.60 6.20
CA VAL A 253 -3.02 -16.85 7.30
C VAL A 253 -3.57 -17.95 8.21
N TYR A 254 -2.67 -18.73 8.82
CA TYR A 254 -3.04 -19.74 9.80
C TYR A 254 -3.20 -19.13 11.19
N ALA A 255 -4.03 -19.77 12.03
CA ALA A 255 -4.11 -19.45 13.46
C ALA A 255 -2.76 -19.58 14.19
N THR A 256 -1.83 -20.37 13.64
CA THR A 256 -0.47 -20.57 14.16
C THR A 256 0.51 -19.43 13.87
N ASN A 257 0.02 -18.24 13.47
CA ASN A 257 0.86 -17.10 13.08
C ASN A 257 1.80 -17.43 11.90
N SER A 258 1.25 -17.95 10.81
CA SER A 258 2.03 -18.21 9.60
C SER A 258 1.22 -17.94 8.34
N TYR A 259 1.89 -17.52 7.27
CA TYR A 259 1.24 -17.29 5.98
C TYR A 259 0.75 -18.59 5.36
N ARG A 260 -0.48 -18.57 4.83
CA ARG A 260 -1.02 -19.67 4.04
C ARG A 260 -0.73 -19.40 2.57
N PRO A 261 0.10 -20.24 1.91
CA PRO A 261 0.36 -20.12 0.49
C PRO A 261 -0.88 -20.61 -0.28
N SER A 262 -1.89 -19.75 -0.47
CA SER A 262 -2.97 -20.00 -1.43
C SER A 262 -3.61 -18.73 -1.97
N THR A 263 -3.75 -18.75 -3.30
CA THR A 263 -4.43 -17.86 -4.26
C THR A 263 -3.96 -16.41 -4.38
N SER A 264 -3.76 -16.00 -5.64
CA SER A 264 -3.60 -14.61 -6.09
C SER A 264 -4.80 -13.70 -5.76
N THR A 265 -5.85 -14.26 -5.14
CA THR A 265 -7.07 -13.55 -4.71
C THR A 265 -7.04 -13.16 -3.24
N ALA A 266 -6.05 -13.62 -2.45
CA ALA A 266 -5.89 -13.19 -1.06
C ALA A 266 -5.57 -11.70 -0.99
N GLN A 267 -6.08 -11.03 0.04
CA GLN A 267 -5.98 -9.58 0.20
C GLN A 267 -5.41 -9.29 1.59
N CYS A 268 -4.09 -9.11 1.65
CA CYS A 268 -3.35 -8.86 2.88
C CYS A 268 -2.89 -7.40 2.91
N ALA A 269 -3.51 -6.56 3.75
CA ALA A 269 -2.93 -5.24 4.02
C ALA A 269 -1.78 -5.41 5.01
N ILE A 270 -0.74 -4.58 4.92
CA ILE A 270 0.39 -4.61 5.85
C ILE A 270 0.45 -3.28 6.57
N SER A 271 0.46 -3.32 7.90
CA SER A 271 0.65 -2.15 8.74
C SER A 271 2.02 -2.24 9.40
N ILE A 272 2.85 -1.23 9.15
CA ILE A 272 4.24 -1.21 9.54
C ILE A 272 4.42 -0.11 10.59
N VAL A 273 4.96 -0.47 11.76
CA VAL A 273 5.33 0.49 12.80
C VAL A 273 6.30 1.51 12.20
N ALA A 274 5.92 2.78 12.35
CA ALA A 274 6.59 3.87 11.65
C ALA A 274 7.79 4.43 12.43
N GLY A 275 7.81 4.27 13.76
CA GLY A 275 8.96 4.60 14.60
C GLY A 275 9.22 6.11 14.79
N PHE A 276 8.18 6.93 14.63
CA PHE A 276 8.19 8.38 14.80
C PHE A 276 6.98 8.87 15.58
#